data_AF-A0A9E0LIP8-F1
#
_entry.id   AF-A0A9E0LIP8-F1
#
_cell.length_a   1.000
_cell.length_b   1.000
_cell.length_c   1.000
_cell.angle_alpha   90.00
_cell.angle_beta   90.00
_cell.angle_gamma   90.00
#
_symmetry.space_group_name_H-M   'P 1'
#
loop_
_entity.id
_entity.type
_entity.pdbx_description
1 polymer ?
#
loop_
_entity_poly.entity_id
_entity_poly.type
_entity_poly.pdbx_seq_one_letter_code
_entity_poly.pdbx_strand_id
1 'polypeptide(L)'
;MIGKDGSRSDSSSSPPEGELDPARAPKEGKGVPFVVIGLIVCTLLAIGYIVFTPKETPLGKAASMVRSNKAASAVPLLEELVHQNPADVSVYPWLAQAYLATDRFAEGRTALDTAFRVRCQDVNLAPVVDSYSTFYQNHNHYEEAERLYNSALQVVKPAELANSRARMYLRWSEANLANGAIDSAVTHLSKAWQYADSLDEPLKSQVPHRLAECYRQLAALAETRDKDEEQAVAMLEKSLTVSDEPGTRIALAALYSKRRDTSKAIENYEIVCKQDANNLEVRHRLIDLLLAKKDLERAQEALTELVDKEKSFGNYELLASLNLKLQNYPGAVRSLEEAVSLKPEASISLLKQLLSTLNTWGAILVKENKAQEALSVKGHAERVAEQLAMLIKEQKKDEVKPEAAKTDKWNPGTPPISVISSRNWLVKGSLTPEGEIKIKNISGEAVSDLTLTAVFYDNTKRRTNGSVGLPVANPSSIAFAPGAERTLYFSCPNIVKDDHQLAVIIYWKGKLLQEFPVVKQH
;
A
#
# COMPACT_ATOMS: atom_id res chain seq x y z
N MET A 1 -64.59 -22.48 18.24
CA MET A 1 -65.57 -21.56 18.85
C MET A 1 -65.82 -20.46 17.83
N ILE A 2 -66.94 -20.51 17.11
CA ILE A 2 -68.12 -19.63 17.33
C ILE A 2 -67.68 -18.15 17.25
N GLY A 3 -68.10 -17.30 16.30
CA GLY A 3 -69.13 -17.36 15.28
C GLY A 3 -69.77 -15.96 15.13
N LYS A 4 -70.20 -15.63 13.89
CA LYS A 4 -71.35 -14.76 13.56
C LYS A 4 -71.22 -13.24 13.80
N ASP A 5 -71.81 -12.32 13.02
CA ASP A 5 -72.80 -12.30 11.93
C ASP A 5 -72.57 -10.98 11.15
N GLY A 6 -72.67 -10.92 9.82
CA GLY A 6 -73.90 -10.55 9.08
C GLY A 6 -73.65 -9.22 8.35
N SER A 7 -74.14 -8.92 7.14
CA SER A 7 -75.15 -9.55 6.29
C SER A 7 -75.20 -8.86 4.90
N ARG A 8 -75.41 -9.68 3.84
CA ARG A 8 -76.29 -9.51 2.65
C ARG A 8 -76.09 -8.29 1.72
N SER A 9 -76.12 -8.40 0.38
CA SER A 9 -76.93 -9.25 -0.53
C SER A 9 -76.19 -9.38 -1.88
N ASP A 10 -76.03 -10.58 -2.44
CA ASP A 10 -76.89 -11.25 -3.46
C ASP A 10 -77.14 -10.36 -4.70
N SER A 11 -76.87 -10.73 -5.95
CA SER A 11 -77.00 -12.05 -6.57
C SER A 11 -76.35 -12.11 -7.96
N SER A 12 -75.92 -13.31 -8.30
CA SER A 12 -75.52 -13.83 -9.61
C SER A 12 -76.66 -13.86 -10.63
N SER A 13 -76.37 -13.82 -11.93
CA SER A 13 -76.77 -14.90 -12.86
C SER A 13 -76.33 -14.63 -14.30
N SER A 14 -75.89 -15.71 -14.93
CA SER A 14 -75.47 -15.83 -16.33
C SER A 14 -76.70 -15.92 -17.29
N PRO A 15 -76.51 -16.19 -18.59
CA PRO A 15 -77.20 -15.51 -19.71
C PRO A 15 -78.56 -16.13 -20.08
N PRO A 16 -79.27 -15.57 -21.08
CA PRO A 16 -80.22 -16.34 -21.87
C PRO A 16 -79.73 -16.58 -23.31
N GLU A 17 -79.76 -17.86 -23.69
CA GLU A 17 -79.89 -18.35 -25.07
C GLU A 17 -81.38 -18.37 -25.50
N GLY A 18 -81.62 -18.35 -26.81
CA GLY A 18 -82.93 -18.56 -27.47
C GLY A 18 -83.62 -17.23 -27.85
N GLU A 19 -84.05 -16.98 -29.09
CA GLU A 19 -84.80 -17.85 -29.99
C GLU A 19 -84.72 -17.30 -31.44
N LEU A 20 -84.70 -18.20 -32.42
CA LEU A 20 -84.71 -17.93 -33.87
C LEU A 20 -86.12 -17.62 -34.36
N ASP A 21 -86.25 -16.67 -35.30
CA ASP A 21 -87.20 -16.78 -36.43
C ASP A 21 -86.74 -15.91 -37.61
N PRO A 22 -87.12 -16.23 -38.86
CA PRO A 22 -86.22 -16.20 -40.00
C PRO A 22 -86.63 -15.12 -41.03
N ALA A 23 -85.92 -15.09 -42.14
CA ALA A 23 -86.23 -14.35 -43.36
C ALA A 23 -85.84 -12.87 -43.39
N ARG A 24 -84.61 -12.62 -43.84
CA ARG A 24 -84.40 -11.65 -44.93
C ARG A 24 -83.16 -12.01 -45.73
N ALA A 25 -83.39 -12.38 -46.98
CA ALA A 25 -82.36 -12.63 -47.99
C ALA A 25 -81.39 -11.44 -48.09
N PRO A 26 -80.07 -11.67 -48.25
CA PRO A 26 -79.16 -10.58 -48.53
C PRO A 26 -79.37 -10.13 -49.98
N LYS A 27 -79.79 -8.87 -50.14
CA LYS A 27 -79.72 -8.18 -51.43
C LYS A 27 -78.25 -7.94 -51.76
N GLU A 28 -77.87 -8.30 -52.98
CA GLU A 28 -76.60 -7.99 -53.60
C GLU A 28 -76.26 -6.50 -53.42
N GLY A 29 -75.18 -6.24 -52.69
CA GLY A 29 -74.63 -4.91 -52.47
C GLY A 29 -73.12 -4.98 -52.62
N LYS A 30 -72.64 -4.61 -53.82
CA LYS A 30 -71.25 -4.49 -54.28
C LYS A 30 -70.23 -4.39 -53.14
N GLY A 31 -69.50 -5.49 -52.90
CA GLY A 31 -68.32 -5.50 -52.05
C GLY A 31 -67.27 -4.56 -52.63
N VAL A 32 -66.82 -3.59 -51.84
CA VAL A 32 -65.60 -2.84 -52.13
C VAL A 32 -64.46 -3.84 -52.13
N PRO A 33 -63.65 -3.97 -53.20
CA PRO A 33 -62.61 -5.00 -53.26
C PRO A 33 -61.63 -4.80 -52.11
N PHE A 34 -61.16 -5.89 -51.49
CA PHE A 34 -60.23 -5.89 -50.34
C PHE A 34 -59.01 -4.95 -50.54
N VAL A 35 -58.59 -4.77 -51.80
CA VAL A 35 -57.54 -3.84 -52.21
C VAL A 35 -57.87 -2.37 -51.92
N VAL A 36 -59.13 -1.96 -52.12
CA VAL A 36 -59.58 -0.58 -51.87
C VAL A 36 -59.73 -0.30 -50.38
N ILE A 37 -60.15 -1.28 -49.57
CA ILE A 37 -60.14 -1.16 -48.11
C ILE A 37 -58.70 -1.08 -47.59
N GLY A 38 -57.79 -1.91 -48.12
CA GLY A 38 -56.36 -1.83 -47.80
C GLY A 38 -55.73 -0.48 -48.17
N LEU A 39 -56.06 0.07 -49.34
CA LEU A 39 -55.63 1.41 -49.77
C LEU A 39 -56.20 2.50 -48.85
N ILE A 40 -57.48 2.41 -48.48
CA ILE A 40 -58.09 3.37 -47.55
C ILE A 40 -57.40 3.29 -46.18
N VAL A 41 -57.15 2.09 -45.65
CA VAL A 41 -56.41 1.93 -44.38
C VAL A 41 -54.98 2.43 -44.50
N CYS A 42 -54.25 2.15 -45.58
CA CYS A 42 -52.90 2.68 -45.80
C CYS A 42 -52.89 4.20 -45.96
N THR A 43 -53.87 4.79 -46.64
CA THR A 43 -54.01 6.24 -46.76
C THR A 43 -54.42 6.88 -45.43
N LEU A 44 -55.29 6.24 -44.63
CA LEU A 44 -55.63 6.70 -43.29
C LEU A 44 -54.47 6.55 -42.31
N LEU A 45 -53.63 5.53 -42.47
CA LEU A 45 -52.38 5.37 -41.72
C LEU A 45 -51.33 6.38 -42.18
N ALA A 46 -51.25 6.72 -43.46
CA ALA A 46 -50.34 7.73 -44.00
C ALA A 46 -50.80 9.15 -43.64
N ILE A 47 -52.10 9.44 -43.71
CA ILE A 47 -52.70 10.69 -43.24
C ILE A 47 -52.58 10.77 -41.72
N GLY A 48 -52.83 9.67 -41.01
CA GLY A 48 -52.56 9.55 -39.59
C GLY A 48 -51.09 9.84 -39.29
N TYR A 49 -50.16 9.25 -40.03
CA TYR A 49 -48.73 9.53 -39.88
C TYR A 49 -48.41 11.01 -40.15
N ILE A 50 -48.91 11.62 -41.22
CA ILE A 50 -48.63 13.03 -41.56
C ILE A 50 -49.29 14.02 -40.58
N VAL A 51 -50.49 13.71 -40.09
CA VAL A 51 -51.25 14.56 -39.15
C VAL A 51 -50.74 14.39 -37.71
N PHE A 52 -50.29 13.19 -37.35
CA PHE A 52 -49.72 12.89 -36.03
C PHE A 52 -48.18 13.00 -35.98
N THR A 53 -47.48 13.22 -37.09
CA THR A 53 -46.08 13.67 -37.06
C THR A 53 -46.05 15.10 -36.54
N PRO A 54 -45.43 15.37 -35.38
CA PRO A 54 -45.32 16.73 -34.88
C PRO A 54 -44.53 17.56 -35.91
N LYS A 55 -45.09 18.69 -36.36
CA LYS A 55 -44.37 19.64 -37.23
C LYS A 55 -43.09 20.07 -36.50
N GLU A 56 -41.93 19.83 -37.10
CA GLU A 56 -40.65 20.27 -36.55
C GLU A 56 -40.69 21.79 -36.34
N THR A 57 -40.56 22.23 -35.09
CA THR A 57 -40.46 23.64 -34.78
C THR A 57 -39.13 24.18 -35.32
N PRO A 58 -39.05 25.46 -35.73
CA PRO A 58 -37.78 26.08 -36.14
C PRO A 58 -36.67 25.91 -35.09
N LEU A 59 -37.03 26.01 -33.81
CA LEU A 59 -36.13 25.75 -32.68
C LEU A 59 -35.70 24.28 -32.63
N GLY A 60 -36.61 23.32 -32.83
CA GLY A 60 -36.29 21.90 -32.89
C GLY A 60 -35.30 21.55 -34.02
N LYS A 61 -35.46 22.17 -35.18
CA LYS A 61 -34.53 22.06 -36.32
C LYS A 61 -33.17 22.66 -36.00
N ALA A 62 -33.12 23.84 -35.38
CA ALA A 62 -31.86 24.45 -34.98
C ALA A 62 -31.15 23.63 -33.88
N ALA A 63 -31.89 23.13 -32.89
CA ALA A 63 -31.37 22.25 -31.84
C ALA A 63 -30.81 20.94 -32.42
N SER A 64 -31.46 20.32 -33.40
CA SER A 64 -30.94 19.11 -34.06
C SER A 64 -29.67 19.40 -34.88
N MET A 65 -29.55 20.58 -35.49
CA MET A 65 -28.31 21.02 -36.14
C MET A 65 -27.16 21.18 -35.14
N VAL A 66 -27.39 21.79 -33.96
CA VAL A 66 -26.37 21.89 -32.91
C VAL A 66 -25.93 20.50 -32.45
N ARG A 67 -26.88 19.59 -32.18
CA ARG A 67 -26.56 18.20 -31.77
C ARG A 67 -25.82 17.40 -32.84
N SER A 68 -26.07 17.66 -34.12
CA SER A 68 -25.39 17.00 -35.24
C SER A 68 -24.06 17.66 -35.63
N ASN A 69 -23.47 18.45 -34.73
CA ASN A 69 -22.21 19.17 -34.91
C ASN A 69 -22.21 20.15 -36.10
N LYS A 70 -23.39 20.62 -36.49
CA LYS A 70 -23.60 21.65 -37.54
C LYS A 70 -23.95 23.00 -36.92
N ALA A 71 -23.27 23.36 -35.84
CA ALA A 71 -23.54 24.57 -35.06
C ALA A 71 -23.45 25.85 -35.90
N ALA A 72 -22.48 25.95 -36.82
CA ALA A 72 -22.31 27.11 -37.70
C ALA A 72 -23.56 27.41 -38.55
N SER A 73 -24.30 26.38 -38.98
CA SER A 73 -25.56 26.56 -39.72
C SER A 73 -26.76 26.83 -38.80
N ALA A 74 -26.67 26.46 -37.53
CA ALA A 74 -27.72 26.67 -36.53
C ALA A 74 -27.72 28.11 -36.00
N VAL A 75 -26.54 28.73 -35.85
CA VAL A 75 -26.39 30.09 -35.32
C VAL A 75 -27.31 31.12 -36.00
N PRO A 76 -27.31 31.31 -37.34
CA PRO A 76 -28.17 32.31 -37.96
C PRO A 76 -29.67 32.02 -37.79
N LEU A 77 -30.05 30.73 -37.71
CA LEU A 77 -31.44 30.35 -37.42
C LEU A 77 -31.83 30.69 -35.99
N LEU A 78 -30.93 30.49 -35.02
CA LEU A 78 -31.17 30.81 -33.61
C LEU A 78 -31.16 32.33 -33.36
N GLU A 79 -30.25 33.07 -33.99
CA GLU A 79 -30.23 34.55 -33.97
C GLU A 79 -31.56 35.11 -34.53
N GLU A 80 -32.03 34.60 -35.67
CA GLU A 80 -33.31 35.00 -36.25
C GLU A 80 -34.50 34.70 -35.33
N LEU A 81 -34.50 33.54 -34.65
CA LEU A 81 -35.55 33.20 -33.70
C LEU A 81 -35.58 34.14 -32.49
N VAL A 82 -34.42 34.54 -31.98
CA VAL A 82 -34.33 35.55 -30.91
C VAL A 82 -34.82 36.92 -31.41
N HIS A 83 -34.51 37.30 -32.66
CA HIS A 83 -35.00 38.55 -33.25
C HIS A 83 -36.52 38.57 -33.43
N GLN A 84 -37.10 37.48 -33.91
CA GLN A 84 -38.54 37.38 -34.13
C GLN A 84 -39.32 37.28 -32.81
N ASN A 85 -38.82 36.50 -31.85
CA ASN A 85 -39.49 36.25 -30.57
C ASN A 85 -38.50 36.32 -29.39
N PRO A 86 -38.14 37.52 -28.91
CA PRO A 86 -37.23 37.67 -27.78
C PRO A 86 -37.75 37.05 -26.46
N ALA A 87 -39.06 36.84 -26.37
CA ALA A 87 -39.73 36.21 -25.23
C ALA A 87 -39.59 34.69 -25.21
N ASP A 88 -39.12 34.05 -26.28
CA ASP A 88 -38.88 32.60 -26.30
C ASP A 88 -37.57 32.29 -25.56
N VAL A 89 -37.72 32.04 -24.26
CA VAL A 89 -36.62 31.83 -23.33
C VAL A 89 -35.84 30.52 -23.61
N SER A 90 -36.45 29.55 -24.28
CA SER A 90 -35.81 28.26 -24.60
C SER A 90 -34.77 28.35 -25.72
N VAL A 91 -34.71 29.46 -26.47
CA VAL A 91 -33.73 29.64 -27.56
C VAL A 91 -32.33 29.94 -27.02
N TYR A 92 -32.22 30.65 -25.89
CA TYR A 92 -30.93 31.12 -25.36
C TYR A 92 -29.92 30.02 -25.01
N PRO A 93 -30.30 28.88 -24.38
CA PRO A 93 -29.37 27.77 -24.15
C PRO A 93 -28.82 27.18 -25.45
N TRP A 94 -29.66 27.02 -26.49
CA TRP A 94 -29.24 26.51 -27.80
C TRP A 94 -28.33 27.49 -28.52
N LEU A 95 -28.64 28.78 -28.45
CA LEU A 95 -27.80 29.83 -29.01
C LEU A 95 -26.43 29.89 -28.33
N ALA A 96 -26.39 29.81 -27.00
CA ALA A 96 -25.14 29.73 -26.24
C ALA A 96 -24.31 28.50 -26.63
N GLN A 97 -24.94 27.31 -26.74
CA GLN A 97 -24.26 26.09 -27.17
C GLN A 97 -23.71 26.20 -28.59
N ALA A 98 -24.48 26.79 -29.51
CA ALA A 98 -24.06 26.96 -30.90
C ALA A 98 -22.86 27.91 -30.98
N TYR A 99 -22.89 29.02 -30.25
CA TYR A 99 -21.78 29.96 -30.17
C TYR A 99 -20.52 29.35 -29.58
N LEU A 100 -20.65 28.55 -28.50
CA LEU A 100 -19.51 27.83 -27.92
C LEU A 100 -18.88 26.88 -28.94
N ALA A 101 -19.69 26.14 -29.70
CA ALA A 101 -19.21 25.21 -30.73
C ALA A 101 -18.57 25.92 -31.94
N THR A 102 -18.85 27.21 -32.15
CA THR A 102 -18.24 28.05 -33.20
C THR A 102 -17.15 28.98 -32.69
N ASP A 103 -16.62 28.74 -31.48
CA ASP A 103 -15.58 29.56 -30.83
C ASP A 103 -15.95 31.04 -30.60
N ARG A 104 -17.26 31.36 -30.61
CA ARG A 104 -17.81 32.69 -30.31
C ARG A 104 -18.13 32.80 -28.81
N PHE A 105 -17.10 32.60 -27.99
CA PHE A 105 -17.27 32.40 -26.54
C PHE A 105 -18.01 33.55 -25.83
N ALA A 106 -17.59 34.81 -26.07
CA ALA A 106 -18.15 35.98 -25.39
C ALA A 106 -19.64 36.18 -25.70
N GLU A 107 -20.04 35.95 -26.95
CA GLU A 107 -21.43 36.07 -27.40
C GLU A 107 -22.30 34.98 -26.79
N GLY A 108 -21.81 33.75 -26.78
CA GLY A 108 -22.53 32.66 -26.13
C GLY A 108 -22.56 32.78 -24.61
N ARG A 109 -21.54 33.38 -23.96
CA ARG A 109 -21.60 33.71 -22.53
C ARG A 109 -22.68 34.76 -22.25
N THR A 110 -22.85 35.74 -23.14
CA THR A 110 -23.91 36.75 -23.05
C THR A 110 -25.29 36.12 -23.24
N ALA A 111 -25.45 35.19 -24.19
CA ALA A 111 -26.68 34.43 -24.37
C ALA A 111 -27.01 33.56 -23.13
N LEU A 112 -26.00 32.93 -22.53
CA LEU A 112 -26.16 32.14 -21.31
C LEU A 112 -26.53 33.01 -20.09
N ASP A 113 -25.90 34.17 -19.93
CA ASP A 113 -26.29 35.14 -18.89
C ASP A 113 -27.72 35.67 -19.08
N THR A 114 -28.12 35.84 -20.33
CA THR A 114 -29.49 36.23 -20.67
C THR A 114 -30.44 35.12 -20.22
N ALA A 115 -30.13 33.85 -20.52
CA ALA A 115 -30.91 32.69 -20.07
C ALA A 115 -31.09 32.65 -18.54
N PHE A 116 -30.05 32.98 -17.77
CA PHE A 116 -30.16 33.09 -16.31
C PHE A 116 -31.05 34.25 -15.87
N ARG A 117 -30.89 35.43 -16.50
CA ARG A 117 -31.66 36.63 -16.16
C ARG A 117 -33.16 36.46 -16.39
N VAL A 118 -33.54 35.79 -17.48
CA VAL A 118 -34.94 35.47 -17.80
C VAL A 118 -35.45 34.22 -17.08
N ARG A 119 -34.64 33.61 -16.20
CA ARG A 119 -34.97 32.40 -15.42
C ARG A 119 -35.45 31.23 -16.28
N CYS A 120 -34.71 30.92 -17.34
CA CYS A 120 -34.97 29.79 -18.23
C CYS A 120 -34.96 28.44 -17.47
N GLN A 121 -36.10 27.74 -17.43
CA GLN A 121 -36.22 26.41 -16.79
C GLN A 121 -36.08 25.25 -17.80
N ASP A 122 -35.33 25.46 -18.87
CA ASP A 122 -35.13 24.46 -19.92
C ASP A 122 -34.17 23.35 -19.46
N VAL A 123 -34.52 22.09 -19.75
CA VAL A 123 -33.70 20.90 -19.42
C VAL A 123 -32.30 20.95 -20.05
N ASN A 124 -32.13 21.69 -21.14
CA ASN A 124 -30.85 21.81 -21.84
C ASN A 124 -29.94 22.87 -21.20
N LEU A 125 -30.42 23.68 -20.25
CA LEU A 125 -29.59 24.70 -19.61
C LEU A 125 -28.42 24.08 -18.81
N ALA A 126 -28.68 23.01 -18.05
CA ALA A 126 -27.64 22.35 -17.25
C ALA A 126 -26.48 21.77 -18.11
N PRO A 127 -26.73 21.02 -19.21
CA PRO A 127 -25.68 20.59 -20.13
C PRO A 127 -24.86 21.73 -20.76
N VAL A 128 -25.50 22.87 -21.06
CA VAL A 128 -24.80 24.03 -21.63
C VAL A 128 -23.90 24.69 -20.58
N VAL A 129 -24.38 24.81 -19.33
CA VAL A 129 -23.56 25.26 -18.20
C VAL A 129 -22.32 24.38 -18.03
N ASP A 130 -22.47 23.04 -18.11
CA ASP A 130 -21.35 22.10 -18.02
C ASP A 130 -20.38 22.25 -19.21
N SER A 131 -20.88 22.49 -20.42
CA SER A 131 -20.04 22.71 -21.60
C SER A 131 -19.18 23.98 -21.46
N TYR A 132 -19.76 25.08 -20.98
CA TYR A 132 -19.02 26.31 -20.67
C TYR A 132 -18.06 26.12 -19.50
N SER A 133 -18.47 25.39 -18.47
CA SER A 133 -17.58 25.02 -17.35
C SER A 133 -16.37 24.24 -17.86
N THR A 134 -16.57 23.27 -18.75
CA THR A 134 -15.49 22.47 -19.36
C THR A 134 -14.55 23.34 -20.18
N PHE A 135 -15.07 24.32 -20.92
CA PHE A 135 -14.23 25.31 -21.61
C PHE A 135 -13.32 26.07 -20.64
N TYR A 136 -13.86 26.58 -19.53
CA TYR A 136 -13.05 27.25 -18.51
C TYR A 136 -12.01 26.32 -17.87
N GLN A 137 -12.38 25.08 -17.56
CA GLN A 137 -11.48 24.07 -17.00
C GLN A 137 -10.30 23.77 -17.95
N ASN A 138 -10.54 23.67 -19.26
CA ASN A 138 -9.49 23.45 -20.25
C ASN A 138 -8.48 24.62 -20.33
N HIS A 139 -8.88 25.81 -19.90
CA HIS A 139 -8.02 27.00 -19.80
C HIS A 139 -7.49 27.22 -18.37
N ASN A 140 -7.69 26.27 -17.45
CA ASN A 140 -7.35 26.36 -16.02
C ASN A 140 -8.05 27.50 -15.26
N HIS A 141 -9.17 28.03 -15.76
CA HIS A 141 -9.97 29.07 -15.10
C HIS A 141 -11.06 28.47 -14.20
N TYR A 142 -10.66 27.69 -13.20
CA TYR A 142 -11.59 26.94 -12.36
C TYR A 142 -12.49 27.85 -11.49
N GLU A 143 -12.00 29.02 -11.08
CA GLU A 143 -12.78 30.00 -10.33
C GLU A 143 -13.93 30.57 -11.17
N GLU A 144 -13.72 30.78 -12.47
CA GLU A 144 -14.76 31.23 -13.39
C GLU A 144 -15.81 30.14 -13.60
N ALA A 145 -15.38 28.88 -13.71
CA ALA A 145 -16.26 27.72 -13.74
C ALA A 145 -17.12 27.60 -12.47
N GLU A 146 -16.54 27.80 -11.28
CA GLU A 146 -17.28 27.79 -10.01
C GLU A 146 -18.29 28.95 -9.94
N ARG A 147 -17.91 30.16 -10.36
CA ARG A 147 -18.83 31.31 -10.44
C ARG A 147 -20.00 31.04 -11.38
N LEU A 148 -19.75 30.42 -12.53
CA LEU A 148 -20.78 30.02 -13.48
C LEU A 148 -21.78 29.03 -12.86
N TYR A 149 -21.31 28.02 -12.15
CA TYR A 149 -22.21 27.10 -11.45
C TYR A 149 -23.02 27.81 -10.36
N ASN A 150 -22.42 28.74 -9.62
CA ASN A 150 -23.12 29.50 -8.59
C ASN A 150 -24.18 30.43 -9.18
N SER A 151 -23.97 31.03 -10.35
CA SER A 151 -25.03 31.78 -11.05
C SER A 151 -26.13 30.87 -11.57
N ALA A 152 -25.77 29.69 -12.11
CA ALA A 152 -26.74 28.72 -12.63
C ALA A 152 -27.68 28.18 -11.54
N LEU A 153 -27.20 28.01 -10.29
CA LEU A 153 -28.02 27.56 -9.15
C LEU A 153 -29.22 28.46 -8.83
N GLN A 154 -29.25 29.71 -9.32
CA GLN A 154 -30.41 30.59 -9.13
C GLN A 154 -31.62 30.17 -9.97
N VAL A 155 -31.41 29.32 -10.98
CA VAL A 155 -32.41 28.94 -11.98
C VAL A 155 -32.51 27.43 -12.15
N VAL A 156 -31.36 26.74 -12.16
CA VAL A 156 -31.23 25.29 -12.33
C VAL A 156 -31.24 24.61 -10.97
N LYS A 157 -31.90 23.45 -10.88
CA LYS A 157 -31.96 22.68 -9.63
C LYS A 157 -30.57 22.17 -9.24
N PRO A 158 -30.19 22.20 -7.95
CA PRO A 158 -28.87 21.74 -7.50
C PRO A 158 -28.52 20.32 -7.94
N ALA A 159 -29.50 19.40 -7.93
CA ALA A 159 -29.32 18.01 -8.33
C ALA A 159 -28.87 17.85 -9.80
N GLU A 160 -29.31 18.73 -10.71
CA GLU A 160 -28.97 18.66 -12.13
C GLU A 160 -27.51 19.10 -12.39
N LEU A 161 -26.93 19.90 -11.49
CA LEU A 161 -25.55 20.38 -11.60
C LEU A 161 -24.58 19.60 -10.70
N ALA A 162 -25.08 18.82 -9.74
CA ALA A 162 -24.27 18.16 -8.71
C ALA A 162 -23.13 17.32 -9.29
N ASN A 163 -23.43 16.45 -10.27
CA ASN A 163 -22.43 15.59 -10.90
C ASN A 163 -21.38 16.41 -11.68
N SER A 164 -21.80 17.36 -12.51
CA SER A 164 -20.89 18.23 -13.28
C SER A 164 -20.00 19.11 -12.38
N ARG A 165 -20.55 19.61 -11.26
CA ARG A 165 -19.79 20.34 -10.23
C ARG A 165 -18.78 19.45 -9.53
N ALA A 166 -19.18 18.24 -9.16
CA ALA A 166 -18.28 17.27 -8.54
C ALA A 166 -17.08 17.01 -9.45
N ARG A 167 -17.31 16.68 -10.73
CA ARG A 167 -16.25 16.48 -11.73
C ARG A 167 -15.34 17.68 -11.91
N MET A 168 -15.91 18.90 -11.93
CA MET A 168 -15.12 20.12 -12.01
C MET A 168 -14.17 20.26 -10.81
N TYR A 169 -14.67 20.04 -9.59
CA TYR A 169 -13.82 20.08 -8.39
C TYR A 169 -12.75 18.98 -8.36
N LEU A 170 -13.04 17.81 -8.95
CA LEU A 170 -12.03 16.75 -9.13
C LEU A 170 -10.92 17.18 -10.09
N ARG A 171 -11.25 17.78 -11.23
CA ARG A 171 -10.22 18.30 -12.14
C ARG A 171 -9.42 19.44 -11.52
N TRP A 172 -10.09 20.31 -10.76
CA TRP A 172 -9.42 21.38 -10.04
C TRP A 172 -8.45 20.83 -8.99
N SER A 173 -8.83 19.79 -8.25
CA SER A 173 -7.92 19.16 -7.30
C SER A 173 -6.75 18.47 -7.97
N GLU A 174 -6.95 17.79 -9.11
CA GLU A 174 -5.87 17.21 -9.92
C GLU A 174 -4.88 18.28 -10.39
N ALA A 175 -5.37 19.43 -10.87
CA ALA A 175 -4.53 20.56 -11.24
C ALA A 175 -3.74 21.12 -10.04
N ASN A 176 -4.37 21.20 -8.86
CA ASN A 176 -3.69 21.62 -7.63
C ASN A 176 -2.60 20.63 -7.21
N LEU A 177 -2.85 19.32 -7.32
CA LEU A 177 -1.84 18.29 -7.04
C LEU A 177 -0.67 18.36 -8.01
N ALA A 178 -0.92 18.60 -9.30
CA ALA A 178 0.12 18.80 -10.30
C ALA A 178 1.03 20.00 -9.98
N ASN A 179 0.48 21.03 -9.32
CA ASN A 179 1.22 22.19 -8.84
C ASN A 179 1.81 22.01 -7.42
N GLY A 180 1.65 20.83 -6.80
CA GLY A 180 2.10 20.55 -5.43
C GLY A 180 1.28 21.23 -4.32
N ALA A 181 0.15 21.85 -4.65
CA ALA A 181 -0.73 22.54 -3.71
C ALA A 181 -1.73 21.58 -3.05
N ILE A 182 -1.22 20.74 -2.14
CA ILE A 182 -2.01 19.65 -1.53
C ILE A 182 -3.18 20.19 -0.67
N ASP A 183 -3.00 21.27 0.08
CA ASP A 183 -4.09 21.88 0.88
C ASP A 183 -5.28 22.33 0.01
N SER A 184 -4.97 22.97 -1.13
CA SER A 184 -5.97 23.34 -2.13
C SER A 184 -6.61 22.11 -2.76
N ALA A 185 -5.84 21.06 -3.04
CA ALA A 185 -6.37 19.81 -3.56
C ALA A 185 -7.36 19.15 -2.60
N VAL A 186 -7.03 19.07 -1.30
CA VAL A 186 -7.93 18.57 -0.25
C VAL A 186 -9.21 19.39 -0.18
N THR A 187 -9.11 20.71 -0.25
CA THR A 187 -10.28 21.60 -0.23
C THR A 187 -11.23 21.27 -1.38
N HIS A 188 -10.71 21.13 -2.60
CA HIS A 188 -11.53 20.84 -3.77
C HIS A 188 -12.02 19.38 -3.80
N LEU A 189 -11.22 18.40 -3.39
CA LEU A 189 -11.67 17.02 -3.22
C LEU A 189 -12.76 16.89 -2.17
N SER A 190 -12.67 17.65 -1.07
CA SER A 190 -13.71 17.68 -0.03
C SER A 190 -15.02 18.25 -0.58
N LYS A 191 -14.95 19.32 -1.39
CA LYS A 191 -16.12 19.84 -2.11
C LYS A 191 -16.68 18.80 -3.08
N ALA A 192 -15.85 18.06 -3.81
CA ALA A 192 -16.32 16.98 -4.68
C ALA A 192 -16.98 15.84 -3.90
N TRP A 193 -16.43 15.47 -2.75
CA TRP A 193 -16.97 14.43 -1.87
C TRP A 193 -18.33 14.80 -1.27
N GLN A 194 -18.62 16.09 -1.05
CA GLN A 194 -19.97 16.54 -0.68
C GLN A 194 -21.05 16.18 -1.72
N TYR A 195 -20.65 15.95 -2.98
CA TYR A 195 -21.53 15.52 -4.05
C TYR A 195 -21.39 14.02 -4.37
N ALA A 196 -20.81 13.21 -3.47
CA ALA A 196 -20.53 11.80 -3.72
C ALA A 196 -21.76 10.97 -4.12
N ASP A 197 -22.94 11.29 -3.57
CA ASP A 197 -24.18 10.61 -3.92
C ASP A 197 -24.64 10.85 -5.36
N SER A 198 -24.18 11.93 -5.98
CA SER A 198 -24.49 12.31 -7.35
C SER A 198 -23.43 11.85 -8.36
N LEU A 199 -22.33 11.26 -7.90
CA LEU A 199 -21.28 10.73 -8.77
C LEU A 199 -21.62 9.31 -9.23
N ASP A 200 -21.31 9.04 -10.49
CA ASP A 200 -21.36 7.69 -11.06
C ASP A 200 -20.05 6.94 -10.80
N GLU A 201 -20.09 5.61 -10.90
CA GLU A 201 -18.86 4.80 -10.88
C GLU A 201 -18.03 5.03 -12.17
N PRO A 202 -16.69 5.03 -12.08
CA PRO A 202 -15.87 4.67 -10.92
C PRO A 202 -15.52 5.88 -10.01
N LEU A 203 -15.99 7.08 -10.34
CA LEU A 203 -15.61 8.30 -9.61
C LEU A 203 -16.14 8.26 -8.18
N LYS A 204 -17.36 7.78 -7.98
CA LYS A 204 -17.96 7.64 -6.64
C LYS A 204 -17.04 6.88 -5.67
N SER A 205 -16.48 5.76 -6.11
CA SER A 205 -15.50 5.00 -5.32
C SER A 205 -14.12 5.66 -5.25
N GLN A 206 -13.66 6.29 -6.34
CA GLN A 206 -12.31 6.88 -6.38
C GLN A 206 -12.13 8.15 -5.54
N VAL A 207 -13.15 9.00 -5.44
CA VAL A 207 -13.03 10.30 -4.76
C VAL A 207 -12.64 10.14 -3.29
N PRO A 208 -13.29 9.27 -2.49
CA PRO A 208 -12.88 9.02 -1.11
C PRO A 208 -11.42 8.54 -1.00
N HIS A 209 -11.00 7.59 -1.84
CA HIS A 209 -9.61 7.09 -1.86
C HIS A 209 -8.59 8.20 -2.15
N ARG A 210 -8.87 9.04 -3.16
CA ARG A 210 -7.99 10.18 -3.50
C ARG A 210 -7.92 11.22 -2.39
N LEU A 211 -9.05 11.52 -1.75
CA LEU A 211 -9.10 12.44 -0.62
C LEU A 211 -8.35 11.88 0.59
N ALA A 212 -8.51 10.59 0.89
CA ALA A 212 -7.78 9.88 1.93
C ALA A 212 -6.26 9.88 1.69
N GLU A 213 -5.82 9.66 0.44
CA GLU A 213 -4.41 9.78 0.03
C GLU A 213 -3.87 11.20 0.26
N CYS A 214 -4.61 12.24 -0.15
CA CYS A 214 -4.17 13.63 0.07
C CYS A 214 -4.03 13.95 1.57
N TYR A 215 -4.94 13.47 2.42
CA TYR A 215 -4.80 13.60 3.86
C TYR A 215 -3.58 12.87 4.41
N ARG A 216 -3.25 11.67 3.90
CA ARG A 216 -2.00 10.97 4.26
C ARG A 216 -0.76 11.77 3.87
N GLN A 217 -0.77 12.41 2.70
CA GLN A 217 0.34 13.26 2.25
C GLN A 217 0.49 14.51 3.13
N LEU A 218 -0.61 15.17 3.50
CA LEU A 218 -0.57 16.27 4.47
C LEU A 218 -0.06 15.82 5.84
N ALA A 219 -0.44 14.63 6.30
CA ALA A 219 0.07 14.08 7.54
C ALA A 219 1.59 13.84 7.48
N ALA A 220 2.09 13.28 6.38
CA ALA A 220 3.52 13.06 6.18
C ALA A 220 4.29 14.39 6.14
N LEU A 221 3.74 15.43 5.52
CA LEU A 221 4.34 16.77 5.54
C LEU A 221 4.35 17.39 6.93
N ALA A 222 3.24 17.29 7.68
CA ALA A 222 3.16 17.78 9.05
C ALA A 222 4.18 17.08 9.96
N GLU A 223 4.37 15.76 9.81
CA GLU A 223 5.37 15.02 10.59
C GLU A 223 6.81 15.41 10.22
N THR A 224 7.12 15.53 8.93
CA THR A 224 8.51 15.70 8.44
C THR A 224 9.00 17.13 8.46
N ARG A 225 8.19 18.08 7.98
CA ARG A 225 8.56 19.50 7.83
C ARG A 225 8.26 20.28 9.09
N ASP A 226 7.03 20.15 9.57
CA ASP A 226 6.51 21.01 10.64
C ASP A 226 6.77 20.38 12.02
N LYS A 227 7.11 19.08 12.05
CA LYS A 227 7.28 18.25 13.26
C LYS A 227 6.08 18.33 14.19
N ASP A 228 4.91 18.58 13.61
CA ASP A 228 3.64 18.68 14.31
C ASP A 228 2.94 17.32 14.26
N GLU A 229 3.21 16.50 15.27
CA GLU A 229 2.61 15.17 15.40
C GLU A 229 1.10 15.22 15.68
N GLU A 230 0.59 16.31 16.24
CA GLU A 230 -0.86 16.43 16.51
C GLU A 230 -1.62 16.70 15.22
N GLN A 231 -1.10 17.61 14.39
CA GLN A 231 -1.65 17.85 13.07
C GLN A 231 -1.56 16.60 12.18
N ALA A 232 -0.45 15.87 12.23
CA ALA A 232 -0.30 14.62 11.48
C ALA A 232 -1.34 13.57 11.89
N VAL A 233 -1.56 13.36 13.20
CA VAL A 233 -2.64 12.49 13.71
C VAL A 233 -3.99 12.96 13.21
N ALA A 234 -4.29 14.26 13.33
CA ALA A 234 -5.58 14.80 12.92
C ALA A 234 -5.86 14.62 11.41
N MET A 235 -4.83 14.73 10.56
CA MET A 235 -4.99 14.48 9.12
C MET A 235 -5.21 12.99 8.83
N LEU A 236 -4.51 12.08 9.51
CA LEU A 236 -4.72 10.63 9.36
C LEU A 236 -6.10 10.19 9.87
N GLU A 237 -6.58 10.76 10.97
CA GLU A 237 -7.95 10.53 11.45
C GLU A 237 -8.99 10.98 10.42
N LYS A 238 -8.83 12.17 9.82
CA LYS A 238 -9.68 12.62 8.70
C LYS A 238 -9.62 11.67 7.50
N SER A 239 -8.44 11.17 7.15
CA SER A 239 -8.27 10.18 6.09
C SER A 239 -9.14 8.95 6.35
N LEU A 240 -9.12 8.39 7.58
CA LEU A 240 -9.95 7.25 7.97
C LEU A 240 -11.46 7.53 7.96
N THR A 241 -11.89 8.77 8.22
CA THR A 241 -13.33 9.11 8.13
C THR A 241 -13.86 9.05 6.71
N VAL A 242 -12.99 9.23 5.72
CA VAL A 242 -13.34 9.23 4.30
C VAL A 242 -13.17 7.84 3.70
N SER A 243 -12.07 7.16 4.01
CA SER A 243 -11.77 5.81 3.51
C SER A 243 -10.97 5.02 4.54
N ASP A 244 -11.46 3.83 4.92
CA ASP A 244 -10.80 2.94 5.87
C ASP A 244 -9.71 2.11 5.18
N GLU A 245 -8.53 2.71 5.00
CA GLU A 245 -7.39 2.08 4.32
C GLU A 245 -6.37 1.50 5.30
N PRO A 246 -5.85 0.27 5.07
CA PRO A 246 -4.80 -0.32 5.89
C PRO A 246 -3.57 0.57 6.02
N GLY A 247 -3.16 1.23 4.93
CA GLY A 247 -2.01 2.14 4.91
C GLY A 247 -2.17 3.32 5.88
N THR A 248 -3.37 3.89 5.99
CA THR A 248 -3.66 4.98 6.93
C THR A 248 -3.60 4.50 8.38
N ARG A 249 -4.15 3.31 8.67
CA ARG A 249 -4.08 2.71 10.02
C ARG A 249 -2.65 2.41 10.45
N ILE A 250 -1.82 1.89 9.54
CA ILE A 250 -0.38 1.64 9.80
C ILE A 250 0.32 2.94 10.16
N ALA A 251 0.13 4.00 9.38
CA ALA A 251 0.74 5.31 9.64
C ALA A 251 0.28 5.90 10.99
N LEU A 252 -1.02 5.80 11.28
CA LEU A 252 -1.59 6.28 12.54
C LEU A 252 -1.05 5.49 13.74
N ALA A 253 -0.93 4.17 13.61
CA ALA A 253 -0.36 3.30 14.63
C ALA A 253 1.11 3.61 14.92
N ALA A 254 1.91 3.85 13.87
CA ALA A 254 3.30 4.26 14.01
C ALA A 254 3.43 5.60 14.77
N LEU A 255 2.55 6.56 14.45
CA LEU A 255 2.55 7.87 15.09
C LEU A 255 2.09 7.80 16.55
N TYR A 256 1.03 7.05 16.86
CA TYR A 256 0.62 6.80 18.25
C TYR A 256 1.71 6.08 19.04
N SER A 257 2.40 5.11 18.45
CA SER A 257 3.54 4.44 19.07
C SER A 257 4.65 5.43 19.44
N LYS A 258 5.00 6.35 18.53
CA LYS A 258 6.00 7.40 18.76
C LYS A 258 5.60 8.35 19.90
N ARG A 259 4.30 8.68 19.98
CA ARG A 259 3.69 9.46 21.07
C ARG A 259 3.51 8.69 22.38
N ARG A 260 3.93 7.42 22.44
CA ARG A 260 3.73 6.50 23.57
C ARG A 260 2.26 6.21 23.92
N ASP A 261 1.34 6.46 22.99
CA ASP A 261 -0.04 6.00 23.07
C ASP A 261 -0.12 4.55 22.56
N THR A 262 0.51 3.64 23.29
CA THR A 262 0.64 2.23 22.92
C THR A 262 -0.71 1.55 22.73
N SER A 263 -1.75 1.97 23.47
CA SER A 263 -3.09 1.38 23.37
C SER A 263 -3.73 1.64 22.00
N LYS A 264 -3.72 2.89 21.52
CA LYS A 264 -4.26 3.21 20.19
C LYS A 264 -3.42 2.65 19.04
N ALA A 265 -2.10 2.56 19.25
CA ALA A 265 -1.21 1.94 18.29
C ALA A 265 -1.55 0.45 18.09
N ILE A 266 -1.74 -0.28 19.19
CA ILE A 266 -2.16 -1.69 19.17
C ILE A 266 -3.50 -1.84 18.44
N GLU A 267 -4.51 -1.04 18.79
CA GLU A 267 -5.85 -1.13 18.18
C GLU A 267 -5.79 -0.99 16.63
N ASN A 268 -5.02 -0.02 16.14
CA ASN A 268 -4.89 0.19 14.69
C ASN A 268 -4.16 -0.96 13.99
N TYR A 269 -3.06 -1.48 14.56
CA TYR A 269 -2.36 -2.62 13.97
C TYR A 269 -3.19 -3.91 14.03
N GLU A 270 -4.01 -4.11 15.07
CA GLU A 270 -4.91 -5.27 15.13
C GLU A 270 -5.96 -5.26 14.03
N ILE A 271 -6.53 -4.10 13.72
CA ILE A 271 -7.50 -3.97 12.62
C ILE A 271 -6.83 -4.34 11.30
N VAL A 272 -5.61 -3.87 11.06
CA VAL A 272 -4.84 -4.20 9.85
C VAL A 272 -4.52 -5.69 9.79
N CYS A 273 -4.05 -6.31 10.88
CA CYS A 273 -3.79 -7.75 10.95
C CYS A 273 -5.05 -8.60 10.68
N LYS A 274 -6.25 -8.11 11.04
CA LYS A 274 -7.52 -8.79 10.75
C LYS A 274 -7.92 -8.67 9.29
N GLN A 275 -7.66 -7.52 8.65
CA GLN A 275 -7.96 -7.28 7.24
C GLN A 275 -6.99 -8.03 6.32
N ASP A 276 -5.69 -8.01 6.65
CA ASP A 276 -4.64 -8.72 5.93
C ASP A 276 -3.80 -9.55 6.90
N ALA A 277 -4.18 -10.83 7.03
CA ALA A 277 -3.47 -11.77 7.88
C ALA A 277 -2.03 -12.04 7.42
N ASN A 278 -1.68 -11.75 6.17
CA ASN A 278 -0.36 -12.01 5.60
C ASN A 278 0.58 -10.80 5.65
N ASN A 279 0.13 -9.67 6.22
CA ASN A 279 0.99 -8.55 6.51
C ASN A 279 1.86 -8.83 7.76
N LEU A 280 2.92 -9.63 7.56
CA LEU A 280 3.82 -10.07 8.64
C LEU A 280 4.55 -8.89 9.29
N GLU A 281 4.87 -7.84 8.53
CA GLU A 281 5.52 -6.64 9.07
C GLU A 281 4.66 -5.96 10.14
N VAL A 282 3.37 -5.78 9.87
CA VAL A 282 2.44 -5.19 10.85
C VAL A 282 2.29 -6.09 12.07
N ARG A 283 2.29 -7.42 11.87
CA ARG A 283 2.25 -8.39 12.97
C ARG A 283 3.47 -8.29 13.87
N HIS A 284 4.68 -8.15 13.33
CA HIS A 284 5.90 -7.89 14.11
C HIS A 284 5.76 -6.63 14.97
N ARG A 285 5.33 -5.51 14.35
CA ARG A 285 5.12 -4.23 15.07
C ARG A 285 4.08 -4.34 16.18
N LEU A 286 3.02 -5.12 15.96
CA LEU A 286 2.01 -5.40 16.97
C LEU A 286 2.59 -6.20 18.15
N ILE A 287 3.37 -7.26 17.88
CA ILE A 287 4.02 -8.06 18.92
C ILE A 287 4.97 -7.20 19.76
N ASP A 288 5.80 -6.37 19.13
CA ASP A 288 6.72 -5.46 19.82
C ASP A 288 5.97 -4.53 20.79
N LEU A 289 4.84 -3.97 20.35
CA LEU A 289 4.01 -3.09 21.18
C LEU A 289 3.32 -3.82 22.32
N LEU A 290 2.82 -5.05 22.09
CA LEU A 290 2.22 -5.88 23.13
C LEU A 290 3.26 -6.24 24.20
N LEU A 291 4.48 -6.60 23.79
CA LEU A 291 5.59 -6.86 24.70
C LEU A 291 6.00 -5.61 25.49
N ALA A 292 6.06 -4.45 24.83
CA ALA A 292 6.35 -3.17 25.50
C ALA A 292 5.26 -2.80 26.53
N LYS A 293 4.00 -3.10 26.23
CA LYS A 293 2.85 -2.93 27.15
C LYS A 293 2.79 -4.00 28.25
N LYS A 294 3.62 -5.05 28.17
CA LYS A 294 3.61 -6.25 29.03
C LYS A 294 2.32 -7.06 28.94
N ASP A 295 1.62 -6.98 27.81
CA ASP A 295 0.46 -7.81 27.48
C ASP A 295 0.98 -9.14 26.91
N LEU A 296 1.48 -9.99 27.81
CA LEU A 296 2.26 -11.18 27.47
C LEU A 296 1.40 -12.24 26.78
N GLU A 297 0.15 -12.38 27.21
CA GLU A 297 -0.82 -13.34 26.67
C GLU A 297 -1.12 -13.05 25.21
N ARG A 298 -1.48 -11.81 24.88
CA ARG A 298 -1.76 -11.41 23.49
C ARG A 298 -0.51 -11.40 22.63
N ALA A 299 0.64 -11.04 23.19
CA ALA A 299 1.92 -11.17 22.48
C ALA A 299 2.20 -12.64 22.13
N GLN A 300 1.85 -13.59 23.02
CA GLN A 300 2.07 -15.02 22.80
C GLN A 300 1.17 -15.57 21.71
N GLU A 301 -0.09 -15.16 21.69
CA GLU A 301 -1.03 -15.50 20.61
C GLU A 301 -0.53 -14.98 19.26
N ALA A 302 -0.26 -13.67 19.15
CA ALA A 302 0.21 -13.04 17.91
C ALA A 302 1.53 -13.64 17.39
N LEU A 303 2.46 -13.94 18.30
CA LEU A 303 3.74 -14.56 17.96
C LEU A 303 3.59 -16.03 17.56
N THR A 304 2.63 -16.76 18.15
CA THR A 304 2.31 -18.13 17.74
C THR A 304 1.80 -18.16 16.31
N GLU A 305 0.88 -17.26 15.95
CA GLU A 305 0.41 -17.18 14.57
C GLU A 305 1.51 -16.69 13.60
N LEU A 306 2.46 -15.88 14.08
CA LEU A 306 3.60 -15.42 13.26
C LEU A 306 4.53 -16.58 12.92
N VAL A 307 4.92 -17.42 13.89
CA VAL A 307 5.86 -18.54 13.64
C VAL A 307 5.29 -19.61 12.71
N ASP A 308 3.96 -19.75 12.65
CA ASP A 308 3.29 -20.65 11.70
C ASP A 308 3.47 -20.20 10.24
N LYS A 309 3.65 -18.89 10.01
CA LYS A 309 3.86 -18.28 8.69
C LYS A 309 5.33 -17.99 8.38
N GLU A 310 6.10 -17.66 9.41
CA GLU A 310 7.50 -17.25 9.33
C GLU A 310 8.35 -18.06 10.32
N LYS A 311 8.96 -19.13 9.81
CA LYS A 311 9.91 -19.93 10.59
C LYS A 311 11.23 -19.17 10.75
N SER A 312 11.46 -18.65 11.95
CA SER A 312 12.68 -17.93 12.28
C SER A 312 13.16 -18.33 13.67
N PHE A 313 14.47 -18.54 13.78
CA PHE A 313 15.13 -18.83 15.05
C PHE A 313 14.77 -17.80 16.13
N GLY A 314 14.84 -16.50 15.78
CA GLY A 314 14.58 -15.43 16.74
C GLY A 314 13.13 -15.40 17.21
N ASN A 315 12.18 -15.71 16.32
CA ASN A 315 10.76 -15.74 16.67
C ASN A 315 10.45 -16.92 17.62
N TYR A 316 11.03 -18.10 17.37
CA TYR A 316 10.90 -19.25 18.26
C TYR A 316 11.60 -19.05 19.61
N GLU A 317 12.78 -18.42 19.63
CA GLU A 317 13.46 -18.06 20.89
C GLU A 317 12.63 -17.06 21.71
N LEU A 318 12.07 -16.04 21.07
CA LEU A 318 11.17 -15.09 21.72
C LEU A 318 9.91 -15.78 22.25
N LEU A 319 9.29 -16.68 21.45
CA LEU A 319 8.10 -17.42 21.83
C LEU A 319 8.37 -18.37 23.01
N ALA A 320 9.53 -19.03 23.03
CA ALA A 320 9.98 -19.81 24.17
C ALA A 320 10.09 -18.94 25.43
N SER A 321 10.76 -17.80 25.34
CA SER A 321 10.96 -16.90 26.48
C SER A 321 9.62 -16.38 27.05
N LEU A 322 8.65 -16.13 26.17
CA LEU A 322 7.34 -15.63 26.52
C LEU A 322 6.48 -16.72 27.17
N ASN A 323 6.49 -17.92 26.61
CA ASN A 323 5.84 -19.09 27.19
C ASN A 323 6.41 -19.41 28.59
N LEU A 324 7.72 -19.26 28.81
CA LEU A 324 8.32 -19.43 30.14
C LEU A 324 7.81 -18.39 31.15
N LYS A 325 7.68 -17.11 30.74
CA LYS A 325 7.13 -16.06 31.61
C LYS A 325 5.67 -16.32 31.98
N LEU A 326 4.89 -16.85 31.03
CA LEU A 326 3.49 -17.25 31.22
C LEU A 326 3.33 -18.61 31.91
N GLN A 327 4.43 -19.28 32.27
CA GLN A 327 4.44 -20.65 32.82
C GLN A 327 3.78 -21.70 31.90
N ASN A 328 3.70 -21.42 30.61
CA ASN A 328 3.31 -22.39 29.58
C ASN A 328 4.51 -23.27 29.21
N TYR A 329 4.88 -24.17 30.13
CA TYR A 329 6.02 -25.06 29.93
C TYR A 329 5.94 -25.94 28.67
N PRO A 330 4.78 -26.54 28.30
CA PRO A 330 4.68 -27.31 27.05
C PRO A 330 4.98 -26.47 25.82
N GLY A 331 4.42 -25.24 25.75
CA GLY A 331 4.66 -24.31 24.65
C GLY A 331 6.12 -23.86 24.59
N ALA A 332 6.75 -23.62 25.75
CA ALA A 332 8.16 -23.27 25.84
C ALA A 332 9.08 -24.38 25.33
N VAL A 333 8.82 -25.63 25.74
CA VAL A 333 9.57 -26.82 25.27
C VAL A 333 9.50 -26.92 23.74
N ARG A 334 8.29 -26.90 23.17
CA ARG A 334 8.10 -26.98 21.72
C ARG A 334 8.85 -25.87 20.97
N SER A 335 8.78 -24.64 21.48
CA SER A 335 9.42 -23.49 20.85
C SER A 335 10.95 -23.57 20.92
N LEU A 336 11.50 -24.07 22.04
CA LEU A 336 12.95 -24.31 22.20
C LEU A 336 13.43 -25.42 21.27
N GLU A 337 12.67 -26.50 21.10
CA GLU A 337 13.00 -27.58 20.17
C GLU A 337 13.07 -27.07 18.72
N GLU A 338 12.07 -26.31 18.28
CA GLU A 338 12.08 -25.67 16.96
C GLU A 338 13.27 -24.72 16.80
N ALA A 339 13.57 -23.89 17.82
CA ALA A 339 14.74 -23.01 17.78
C ALA A 339 16.07 -23.78 17.67
N VAL A 340 16.24 -24.88 18.42
CA VAL A 340 17.41 -25.77 18.32
C VAL A 340 17.53 -26.38 16.94
N SER A 341 16.41 -26.80 16.33
CA SER A 341 16.40 -27.39 14.98
C SER A 341 16.86 -26.40 13.89
N LEU A 342 16.53 -25.11 14.05
CA LEU A 342 16.86 -24.07 13.07
C LEU A 342 18.30 -23.58 13.18
N LYS A 343 18.88 -23.53 14.39
CA LYS A 343 20.30 -23.21 14.59
C LYS A 343 20.99 -24.24 15.49
N PRO A 344 21.47 -25.34 14.90
CA PRO A 344 22.22 -26.36 15.62
C PRO A 344 23.50 -25.80 16.30
N GLU A 345 24.06 -24.71 15.82
CA GLU A 345 25.26 -24.08 16.39
C GLU A 345 24.99 -23.34 17.72
N ALA A 346 23.78 -22.82 17.91
CA ALA A 346 23.34 -22.20 19.18
C ALA A 346 22.84 -23.24 20.20
N SER A 347 22.87 -24.54 19.82
CA SER A 347 22.24 -25.63 20.58
C SER A 347 22.69 -25.74 22.01
N ILE A 348 23.95 -25.48 22.36
CA ILE A 348 24.41 -25.73 23.74
C ILE A 348 23.68 -24.82 24.74
N SER A 349 23.49 -23.53 24.42
CA SER A 349 22.76 -22.61 25.29
C SER A 349 21.27 -22.97 25.36
N LEU A 350 20.67 -23.23 24.20
CA LEU A 350 19.24 -23.54 24.10
C LEU A 350 18.88 -24.91 24.68
N LEU A 351 19.72 -25.93 24.50
CA LEU A 351 19.55 -27.25 25.12
C LEU A 351 19.71 -27.17 26.64
N LYS A 352 20.58 -26.30 27.16
CA LYS A 352 20.64 -26.01 28.62
C LYS A 352 19.34 -25.38 29.12
N GLN A 353 18.81 -24.40 28.37
CA GLN A 353 17.52 -23.79 28.70
C GLN A 353 16.39 -24.82 28.65
N LEU A 354 16.31 -25.62 27.58
CA LEU A 354 15.33 -26.69 27.40
C LEU A 354 15.40 -27.73 28.51
N LEU A 355 16.60 -28.19 28.86
CA LEU A 355 16.80 -29.13 29.97
C LEU A 355 16.32 -28.54 31.31
N SER A 356 16.66 -27.28 31.57
CA SER A 356 16.17 -26.56 32.77
C SER A 356 14.65 -26.48 32.79
N THR A 357 14.04 -26.09 31.66
CA THR A 357 12.59 -26.00 31.48
C THR A 357 11.89 -27.34 31.71
N LEU A 358 12.40 -28.43 31.12
CA LEU A 358 11.87 -29.79 31.29
C LEU A 358 11.96 -30.23 32.76
N ASN A 359 13.07 -29.97 33.44
CA ASN A 359 13.22 -30.29 34.87
C ASN A 359 12.23 -29.50 35.74
N THR A 360 12.04 -28.21 35.47
CA THR A 360 11.05 -27.40 36.19
C THR A 360 9.62 -27.87 35.93
N TRP A 361 9.29 -28.20 34.68
CA TRP A 361 7.96 -28.69 34.30
C TRP A 361 7.66 -30.04 34.94
N GLY A 362 8.61 -30.97 34.90
CA GLY A 362 8.50 -32.27 35.57
C GLY A 362 8.26 -32.13 37.08
N ALA A 363 9.00 -31.23 37.75
CA ALA A 363 8.80 -30.98 39.18
C ALA A 363 7.41 -30.40 39.50
N ILE A 364 6.85 -29.56 38.62
CA ILE A 364 5.49 -29.02 38.77
C ILE A 364 4.45 -30.13 38.55
N LEU A 365 4.60 -30.96 37.52
CA LEU A 365 3.70 -32.09 37.26
C LEU A 365 3.65 -33.08 38.43
N VAL A 366 4.78 -33.33 39.12
CA VAL A 366 4.81 -34.14 40.35
C VAL A 366 3.97 -33.47 41.45
N LYS A 367 4.09 -32.16 41.65
CA LYS A 367 3.27 -31.42 42.64
C LYS A 367 1.78 -31.44 42.30
N GLU A 368 1.45 -31.46 41.01
CA GLU A 368 0.07 -31.58 40.51
C GLU A 368 -0.47 -33.03 40.52
N ASN A 369 0.30 -34.00 41.03
CA ASN A 369 -0.06 -35.43 41.04
C ASN A 369 -0.21 -36.07 39.64
N LYS A 370 0.40 -35.49 38.61
CA LYS A 370 0.41 -36.01 37.23
C LYS A 370 1.62 -36.92 36.98
N ALA A 371 1.64 -38.07 37.65
CA ALA A 371 2.80 -38.97 37.68
C ALA A 371 3.25 -39.49 36.29
N GLN A 372 2.31 -39.79 35.39
CA GLN A 372 2.66 -40.29 34.04
C GLN A 372 3.29 -39.21 33.15
N GLU A 373 2.72 -38.01 33.15
CA GLU A 373 3.28 -36.87 32.41
C GLU A 373 4.67 -36.51 32.96
N ALA A 374 4.83 -36.50 34.28
CA ALA A 374 6.12 -36.25 34.92
C ALA A 374 7.20 -37.26 34.50
N LEU A 375 6.85 -38.54 34.39
CA LEU A 375 7.77 -39.58 33.92
C LEU A 375 8.16 -39.38 32.45
N SER A 376 7.20 -39.02 31.60
CA SER A 376 7.45 -38.70 30.19
C SER A 376 8.37 -37.49 30.04
N VAL A 377 8.12 -36.41 30.78
CA VAL A 377 8.95 -35.20 30.79
C VAL A 377 10.36 -35.51 31.30
N LYS A 378 10.49 -36.37 32.31
CA LYS A 378 11.80 -36.83 32.81
C LYS A 378 12.58 -37.59 31.75
N GLY A 379 11.96 -38.56 31.07
CA GLY A 379 12.62 -39.29 29.98
C GLY A 379 13.01 -38.37 28.82
N HIS A 380 12.22 -37.33 28.55
CA HIS A 380 12.59 -36.30 27.59
C HIS A 380 13.83 -35.50 28.07
N ALA A 381 13.84 -35.05 29.33
CA ALA A 381 14.99 -34.34 29.92
C ALA A 381 16.29 -35.16 29.83
N GLU A 382 16.22 -36.48 30.08
CA GLU A 382 17.37 -37.39 29.97
C GLU A 382 17.93 -37.42 28.54
N ARG A 383 17.08 -37.51 27.50
CA ARG A 383 17.52 -37.46 26.10
C ARG A 383 18.19 -36.13 25.73
N VAL A 384 17.61 -35.01 26.19
CA VAL A 384 18.18 -33.67 25.97
C VAL A 384 19.53 -33.53 26.70
N ALA A 385 19.67 -34.10 27.90
CA ALA A 385 20.92 -34.10 28.65
C ALA A 385 22.01 -34.94 27.96
N GLU A 386 21.66 -36.09 27.37
CA GLU A 386 22.57 -36.91 26.57
C GLU A 386 23.05 -36.14 25.33
N GLN A 387 22.13 -35.50 24.59
CA GLN A 387 22.45 -34.68 23.44
C GLN A 387 23.38 -33.51 23.81
N LEU A 388 23.08 -32.81 24.90
CA LEU A 388 23.92 -31.73 25.43
C LEU A 388 25.31 -32.24 25.81
N ALA A 389 25.41 -33.39 26.48
CA ALA A 389 26.68 -33.99 26.86
C ALA A 389 27.54 -34.38 25.64
N MET A 390 26.90 -34.88 24.58
CA MET A 390 27.56 -35.19 23.30
C MET A 390 28.15 -33.94 22.67
N LEU A 391 27.36 -32.87 22.52
CA LEU A 391 27.82 -31.60 21.93
C LEU A 391 28.91 -30.93 22.76
N ILE A 392 28.83 -30.95 24.09
CA ILE A 392 29.89 -30.44 24.96
C ILE A 392 31.18 -31.26 24.80
N LYS A 393 31.07 -32.59 24.61
CA LYS A 393 32.23 -33.46 24.38
C LYS A 393 32.86 -33.22 23.01
N GLU A 394 32.06 -32.94 21.98
CA GLU A 394 32.54 -32.55 20.65
C GLU A 394 33.22 -31.19 20.68
N GLN A 395 32.61 -30.18 21.32
CA GLN A 395 33.24 -28.88 21.54
C GLN A 395 34.58 -29.00 22.29
N LYS A 396 34.65 -29.89 23.30
CA LYS A 396 35.90 -30.19 24.03
C LYS A 396 36.92 -31.03 23.24
N LYS A 397 36.51 -31.69 22.15
CA LYS A 397 37.42 -32.39 21.23
C LYS A 397 37.95 -31.45 20.15
N ASP A 398 37.12 -30.52 19.68
CA ASP A 398 37.51 -29.44 18.76
C ASP A 398 38.35 -28.36 19.47
N GLU A 399 38.17 -28.19 20.78
CA GLU A 399 39.22 -27.73 21.70
C GLU A 399 40.31 -28.80 21.81
N VAL A 400 41.01 -29.07 20.72
CA VAL A 400 42.26 -29.82 20.76
C VAL A 400 43.14 -29.14 21.80
N LYS A 401 43.46 -29.91 22.86
CA LYS A 401 44.52 -29.61 23.81
C LYS A 401 45.68 -28.98 23.03
N PRO A 402 46.26 -27.84 23.46
CA PRO A 402 47.58 -27.53 22.99
C PRO A 402 48.42 -28.77 23.34
N GLU A 403 48.85 -29.52 22.33
CA GLU A 403 50.12 -30.22 22.45
C GLU A 403 51.07 -29.21 23.07
N ALA A 404 51.86 -29.66 24.04
CA ALA A 404 52.86 -28.84 24.69
C ALA A 404 53.87 -28.33 23.64
N ALA A 405 53.47 -27.31 22.89
CA ALA A 405 54.35 -26.32 22.34
C ALA A 405 54.98 -25.72 23.58
N LYS A 406 56.23 -26.15 23.80
CA LYS A 406 57.18 -25.54 24.71
C LYS A 406 56.83 -24.06 24.81
N THR A 407 56.53 -23.61 26.02
CA THR A 407 56.36 -22.20 26.33
C THR A 407 57.71 -21.52 26.13
N ASP A 408 58.05 -21.27 24.88
CA ASP A 408 58.96 -20.19 24.53
C ASP A 408 58.18 -18.93 24.86
N LYS A 409 58.51 -18.34 26.02
CA LYS A 409 58.08 -17.02 26.43
C LYS A 409 58.17 -16.13 25.18
N TRP A 410 57.03 -15.59 24.73
CA TRP A 410 56.98 -14.79 23.50
C TRP A 410 58.08 -13.73 23.54
N ASN A 411 59.02 -13.80 22.60
CA ASN A 411 60.12 -12.87 22.52
C ASN A 411 59.58 -11.54 21.93
N PRO A 412 59.81 -10.38 22.56
CA PRO A 412 59.43 -9.07 22.00
C PRO A 412 59.93 -8.80 20.57
N GLY A 413 60.89 -9.60 20.08
CA GLY A 413 61.37 -9.57 18.70
C GLY A 413 60.53 -10.35 17.67
N THR A 414 59.58 -11.19 18.06
CA THR A 414 58.70 -11.97 17.16
C THR A 414 57.29 -11.40 17.14
N PRO A 415 56.54 -11.49 16.03
CA PRO A 415 55.18 -10.96 15.95
C PRO A 415 54.27 -11.61 17.01
N PRO A 416 53.43 -10.84 17.73
CA PRO A 416 52.51 -11.37 18.75
C PRO A 416 51.30 -12.10 18.16
N ILE A 417 51.28 -12.29 16.84
CA ILE A 417 50.16 -12.87 16.10
C ILE A 417 50.62 -13.94 15.12
N SER A 418 49.73 -14.88 14.82
CA SER A 418 49.81 -15.73 13.63
C SER A 418 48.72 -15.35 12.63
N VAL A 419 49.01 -15.49 11.33
CA VAL A 419 48.01 -15.36 10.27
C VAL A 419 47.36 -16.73 10.08
N ILE A 420 46.04 -16.80 10.25
CA ILE A 420 45.25 -18.04 10.10
C ILE A 420 44.89 -18.26 8.64
N SER A 421 44.37 -17.21 8.00
CA SER A 421 43.95 -17.25 6.62
C SER A 421 43.99 -15.84 6.02
N SER A 422 44.23 -15.76 4.72
CA SER A 422 44.02 -14.54 3.96
C SER A 422 43.37 -14.89 2.64
N ARG A 423 42.40 -14.07 2.23
CA ARG A 423 41.78 -14.14 0.92
C ARG A 423 41.92 -12.76 0.29
N ASN A 424 42.64 -12.69 -0.82
CA ASN A 424 42.82 -11.46 -1.58
C ASN A 424 42.29 -11.69 -2.99
N TRP A 425 41.45 -10.76 -3.46
CA TRP A 425 40.79 -10.89 -4.75
C TRP A 425 40.78 -9.56 -5.51
N LEU A 426 40.65 -9.67 -6.83
CA LEU A 426 40.30 -8.56 -7.71
C LEU A 426 38.98 -8.90 -8.39
N VAL A 427 37.93 -8.16 -8.05
CA VAL A 427 36.58 -8.33 -8.61
C VAL A 427 36.58 -7.96 -10.09
N LYS A 428 35.83 -8.69 -10.92
CA LYS A 428 35.65 -8.38 -12.34
C LYS A 428 35.12 -6.95 -12.54
N GLY A 429 35.85 -6.14 -13.29
CA GLY A 429 35.52 -4.73 -13.53
C GLY A 429 35.95 -3.76 -12.43
N SER A 430 36.53 -4.26 -11.33
CA SER A 430 37.19 -3.42 -10.31
C SER A 430 38.67 -3.27 -10.65
N LEU A 431 39.19 -2.06 -10.43
CA LEU A 431 40.61 -1.76 -10.60
C LEU A 431 41.35 -1.70 -9.25
N THR A 432 40.70 -2.08 -8.14
CA THR A 432 41.29 -2.05 -6.80
C THR A 432 41.16 -3.42 -6.15
N PRO A 433 42.28 -4.13 -5.90
CA PRO A 433 42.27 -5.37 -5.16
C PRO A 433 41.76 -5.16 -3.75
N GLU A 434 41.01 -6.13 -3.26
CA GLU A 434 40.49 -6.19 -1.90
C GLU A 434 41.00 -7.46 -1.21
N GLY A 435 41.04 -7.42 0.11
CA GLY A 435 41.46 -8.57 0.88
C GLY A 435 40.90 -8.59 2.28
N GLU A 436 40.78 -9.80 2.80
CA GLU A 436 40.56 -10.07 4.21
C GLU A 436 41.72 -10.91 4.77
N ILE A 437 42.07 -10.64 6.02
CA ILE A 437 43.04 -11.42 6.77
C ILE A 437 42.49 -11.76 8.16
N LYS A 438 42.55 -13.04 8.50
CA LYS A 438 42.20 -13.55 9.81
C LYS A 438 43.47 -13.83 10.60
N ILE A 439 43.59 -13.23 11.78
CA ILE A 439 44.76 -13.33 12.65
C ILE A 439 44.38 -13.86 14.03
N LYS A 440 45.32 -14.52 14.71
CA LYS A 440 45.17 -15.02 16.08
C LYS A 440 46.24 -14.42 16.98
N ASN A 441 45.87 -14.01 18.19
CA ASN A 441 46.85 -13.65 19.21
C ASN A 441 47.53 -14.92 19.76
N ILE A 442 48.84 -15.02 19.57
CA ILE A 442 49.67 -16.14 20.04
C ILE A 442 50.68 -15.74 21.13
N SER A 443 50.67 -14.48 21.59
CA SER A 443 51.65 -13.99 22.57
C SER A 443 51.41 -14.55 23.98
N GLY A 444 50.23 -15.10 24.25
CA GLY A 444 49.80 -15.56 25.58
C GLY A 444 49.34 -14.43 26.51
N GLU A 445 49.45 -13.16 26.09
CA GLU A 445 49.02 -11.98 26.85
C GLU A 445 48.12 -11.06 26.00
N ALA A 446 47.38 -10.17 26.64
CA ALA A 446 46.56 -9.20 25.92
C ALA A 446 47.43 -8.13 25.25
N VAL A 447 47.23 -7.88 23.95
CA VAL A 447 47.99 -6.89 23.19
C VAL A 447 47.19 -5.59 23.06
N SER A 448 47.67 -4.51 23.66
CA SER A 448 46.98 -3.21 23.69
C SER A 448 47.32 -2.29 22.50
N ASP A 449 48.46 -2.49 21.85
CA ASP A 449 48.88 -1.72 20.67
C ASP A 449 49.47 -2.63 19.61
N LEU A 450 48.77 -2.75 18.49
CA LEU A 450 49.18 -3.57 17.37
C LEU A 450 48.60 -3.01 16.07
N THR A 451 49.50 -2.69 15.14
CA THR A 451 49.15 -2.31 13.78
C THR A 451 49.96 -3.15 12.80
N LEU A 452 49.29 -3.71 11.80
CA LEU A 452 49.93 -4.39 10.67
C LEU A 452 49.97 -3.46 9.46
N THR A 453 50.77 -3.80 8.46
CA THR A 453 50.80 -3.07 7.20
C THR A 453 50.62 -4.04 6.06
N ALA A 454 49.56 -3.87 5.27
CA ALA A 454 49.38 -4.58 4.01
C ALA A 454 50.03 -3.78 2.90
N VAL A 455 51.06 -4.33 2.25
CA VAL A 455 51.74 -3.73 1.11
C VAL A 455 51.31 -4.46 -0.15
N PHE A 456 50.77 -3.72 -1.11
CA PHE A 456 50.41 -4.26 -2.42
C PHE A 456 51.64 -4.23 -3.30
N TYR A 457 52.10 -5.39 -3.75
CA TYR A 457 53.27 -5.53 -4.60
C TYR A 457 52.86 -5.96 -6.00
N ASP A 458 53.36 -5.25 -7.00
CA ASP A 458 53.14 -5.54 -8.40
C ASP A 458 54.33 -6.34 -8.93
N ASN A 459 54.13 -7.66 -9.07
CA ASN A 459 55.16 -8.59 -9.56
C ASN A 459 55.49 -8.35 -11.04
N THR A 460 54.55 -7.80 -11.82
CA THR A 460 54.78 -7.46 -13.23
C THR A 460 55.73 -6.27 -13.35
N LYS A 461 55.55 -5.24 -12.51
CA LYS A 461 56.39 -4.02 -12.50
C LYS A 461 57.55 -4.06 -11.51
N ARG A 462 57.64 -5.10 -10.68
CA ARG A 462 58.61 -5.28 -9.59
C ARG A 462 58.69 -4.06 -8.65
N ARG A 463 57.55 -3.48 -8.31
CA ARG A 463 57.46 -2.30 -7.42
C ARG A 463 56.26 -2.38 -6.50
N THR A 464 56.33 -1.67 -5.38
CA THR A 464 55.18 -1.48 -4.50
C THR A 464 54.13 -0.60 -5.20
N ASN A 465 52.86 -0.96 -5.04
CA ASN A 465 51.70 -0.25 -5.58
C ASN A 465 50.78 0.24 -4.45
N GLY A 466 51.37 0.74 -3.37
CA GLY A 466 50.66 1.28 -2.21
C GLY A 466 50.68 0.35 -0.99
N SER A 467 50.29 0.91 0.15
CA SER A 467 50.23 0.19 1.42
C SER A 467 49.12 0.74 2.30
N VAL A 468 48.53 -0.11 3.14
CA VAL A 468 47.46 0.24 4.08
C VAL A 468 47.84 -0.23 5.49
N GLY A 469 47.65 0.66 6.46
CA GLY A 469 47.74 0.32 7.88
C GLY A 469 46.50 -0.42 8.34
N LEU A 470 46.69 -1.54 9.01
CA LEU A 470 45.65 -2.41 9.54
C LEU A 470 45.65 -2.32 11.08
N PRO A 471 44.79 -1.48 11.68
CA PRO A 471 44.74 -1.33 13.13
C PRO A 471 44.15 -2.60 13.74
N VAL A 472 44.94 -3.32 14.54
CA VAL A 472 44.49 -4.53 15.24
C VAL A 472 44.07 -4.17 16.66
N ALA A 473 44.89 -3.45 17.41
CA ALA A 473 44.57 -2.96 18.74
C ALA A 473 45.16 -1.57 18.89
N ASN A 474 44.42 -0.67 19.55
CA ASN A 474 44.92 0.64 19.93
C ASN A 474 44.77 0.84 21.45
N PRO A 475 45.60 1.70 22.08
CA PRO A 475 45.53 1.94 23.53
C PRO A 475 44.18 2.45 24.05
N SER A 476 43.32 2.95 23.16
CA SER A 476 42.00 3.51 23.47
C SER A 476 40.84 2.52 23.24
N SER A 477 41.14 1.27 22.87
CA SER A 477 40.19 0.23 22.50
C SER A 477 40.43 -1.05 23.29
N ILE A 478 39.51 -2.00 23.19
CA ILE A 478 39.62 -3.30 23.86
C ILE A 478 40.87 -4.02 23.33
N ALA A 479 41.77 -4.33 24.26
CA ALA A 479 43.01 -5.07 23.97
C ALA A 479 42.72 -6.40 23.27
N PHE A 480 43.61 -6.80 22.37
CA PHE A 480 43.48 -8.06 21.65
C PHE A 480 43.79 -9.22 22.59
N ALA A 481 42.76 -9.88 23.11
CA ALA A 481 42.87 -10.92 24.13
C ALA A 481 43.73 -12.13 23.67
N PRO A 482 44.41 -12.82 24.60
CA PRO A 482 45.23 -13.99 24.26
C PRO A 482 44.37 -15.10 23.65
N GLY A 483 44.84 -15.70 22.56
CA GLY A 483 44.11 -16.75 21.83
C GLY A 483 42.93 -16.26 21.00
N ALA A 484 42.53 -14.99 21.10
CA ALA A 484 41.41 -14.44 20.32
C ALA A 484 41.76 -14.34 18.83
N GLU A 485 40.73 -14.43 17.99
CA GLU A 485 40.82 -14.30 16.54
C GLU A 485 40.16 -12.99 16.09
N ARG A 486 40.70 -12.37 15.03
CA ARG A 486 40.15 -11.14 14.45
C ARG A 486 40.31 -11.15 12.93
N THR A 487 39.26 -10.73 12.23
CA THR A 487 39.28 -10.54 10.78
C THR A 487 39.43 -9.05 10.47
N LEU A 488 40.35 -8.71 9.56
CA LEU A 488 40.63 -7.35 9.10
C LEU A 488 40.43 -7.29 7.60
N TYR A 489 39.79 -6.22 7.13
CA TYR A 489 39.54 -5.98 5.71
C TYR A 489 40.39 -4.80 5.22
N PHE A 490 40.84 -4.87 3.97
CA PHE A 490 41.63 -3.83 3.34
C PHE A 490 41.40 -3.78 1.82
N SER A 491 41.66 -2.62 1.24
CA SER A 491 41.62 -2.38 -0.20
C SER A 491 42.89 -1.68 -0.66
N CYS A 492 43.28 -1.92 -1.91
CA CYS A 492 44.43 -1.28 -2.51
C CYS A 492 44.15 0.22 -2.71
N PRO A 493 45.01 1.12 -2.21
CA PRO A 493 44.78 2.55 -2.34
C PRO A 493 45.03 3.05 -3.77
N ASN A 494 45.70 2.24 -4.60
CA ASN A 494 46.00 2.57 -5.99
C ASN A 494 45.32 1.60 -6.95
N ILE A 495 45.02 2.13 -8.13
CA ILE A 495 44.44 1.39 -9.24
C ILE A 495 45.50 0.46 -9.86
N VAL A 496 45.09 -0.75 -10.23
CA VAL A 496 45.90 -1.76 -10.93
C VAL A 496 45.30 -2.08 -12.30
N LYS A 497 46.10 -2.59 -13.22
CA LYS A 497 45.60 -3.07 -14.52
C LYS A 497 45.24 -4.55 -14.45
N ASP A 498 44.29 -4.96 -15.29
CA ASP A 498 43.78 -6.33 -15.36
C ASP A 498 44.83 -7.37 -15.76
N ASP A 499 45.94 -6.98 -16.39
CA ASP A 499 47.03 -7.87 -16.79
C ASP A 499 48.12 -8.04 -15.71
N HIS A 500 48.16 -7.18 -14.70
CA HIS A 500 49.20 -7.21 -13.67
C HIS A 500 49.08 -8.40 -12.70
N GLN A 501 50.21 -8.99 -12.29
CA GLN A 501 50.26 -10.01 -11.24
C GLN A 501 50.53 -9.34 -9.90
N LEU A 502 49.60 -9.47 -8.96
CA LEU A 502 49.62 -8.75 -7.69
C LEU A 502 49.75 -9.72 -6.52
N ALA A 503 50.50 -9.29 -5.51
CA ALA A 503 50.59 -9.95 -4.23
C ALA A 503 50.34 -8.93 -3.11
N VAL A 504 49.76 -9.39 -2.01
CA VAL A 504 49.63 -8.63 -0.77
C VAL A 504 50.64 -9.19 0.22
N ILE A 505 51.53 -8.31 0.68
CA ILE A 505 52.60 -8.64 1.61
C ILE A 505 52.27 -8.00 2.96
N ILE A 506 52.15 -8.83 4.00
CA ILE A 506 51.79 -8.36 5.34
C ILE A 506 53.06 -8.15 6.16
N TYR A 507 53.16 -6.98 6.79
CA TYR A 507 54.27 -6.60 7.66
C TYR A 507 53.80 -6.29 9.08
N TRP A 508 54.68 -6.54 10.05
CA TRP A 508 54.58 -6.04 11.41
C TRP A 508 55.91 -5.38 11.80
N LYS A 509 55.88 -4.09 12.16
CA LYS A 509 57.10 -3.30 12.48
C LYS A 509 58.23 -3.48 11.45
N GLY A 510 57.87 -3.52 10.16
CA GLY A 510 58.82 -3.72 9.05
C GLY A 510 59.31 -5.16 8.85
N LYS A 511 58.92 -6.13 9.69
CA LYS A 511 59.19 -7.55 9.47
C LYS A 511 58.09 -8.17 8.60
N LEU A 512 58.51 -8.85 7.54
CA LEU A 512 57.64 -9.65 6.69
C LEU A 512 57.00 -10.77 7.50
N LEU A 513 55.68 -10.87 7.45
CA LEU A 513 54.93 -11.99 8.03
C LEU A 513 54.66 -13.05 6.97
N GLN A 514 53.93 -12.68 5.92
CA GLN A 514 53.52 -13.59 4.86
C GLN A 514 53.13 -12.80 3.61
N GLU A 515 53.35 -13.42 2.45
CA GLU A 515 52.92 -12.93 1.15
C GLU A 515 51.80 -13.81 0.61
N PHE A 516 50.78 -13.17 0.03
CA PHE A 516 49.61 -13.84 -0.51
C PHE A 516 49.32 -13.37 -1.94
N PRO A 517 49.05 -14.27 -2.89
CA PRO A 517 48.66 -13.87 -4.23
C PRO A 517 47.25 -13.25 -4.24
N VAL A 518 47.03 -12.30 -5.15
CA VAL A 518 45.69 -11.77 -5.43
C VAL A 518 45.04 -12.60 -6.54
N VAL A 519 43.91 -13.24 -6.21
CA VAL A 519 43.15 -14.06 -7.17
C VAL A 519 42.24 -13.16 -8.00
N LYS A 520 42.38 -13.19 -9.33
CA LYS A 520 41.47 -12.48 -10.23
C LYS A 520 40.20 -13.30 -10.41
N GLN A 521 39.05 -12.66 -10.18
CA GLN A 521 37.75 -13.28 -10.46
C GLN A 521 37.39 -13.01 -11.92
N HIS A 522 37.22 -14.09 -12.69
CA HIS A 522 36.98 -14.05 -14.15
C HIS A 522 35.52 -13.80 -14.52
#